data_AF-A0ABD2V108-F1
#
_entry.id   AF-A0ABD2V108-F1
#
_cell.length_a   1.000
_cell.length_b   1.000
_cell.length_c   1.000
_cell.angle_alpha   90.00
_cell.angle_beta   90.00
_cell.angle_gamma   90.00
#
_symmetry.space_group_name_H-M   'P 1'
#
loop_
_entity.id
_entity.type
_entity.pdbx_description
1 polymer ?
#
loop_
_entity_poly.entity_id
_entity_poly.type
_entity_poly.pdbx_seq_one_letter_code
_entity_poly.pdbx_strand_id
1 'polypeptide(L)'
;MNSRELTLFSAAAVFGAFASAMTIRLFFNPKSRSVTDPDSGVNGFHQRKSSSSRNPFDPSKREGYLTWDDYFMAIAFLSAERSKDPNRQVGACLVSQNYVILGIGYNGFPRGCSDDKLPWAKKSKNGNPLETKYPYVCHAEVNAILNTNHASAAGQRLYVTMFPCNECAKIIIQSGVSEVIYFVEKRLDGSDTAYVASHKLLSLAGIKVRRHQPLMKEISIKFEEL
;
A
#
# COMPACT_ATOMS: atom_id res chain seq x y z
N MET A 1 50.54 -21.59 50.69
CA MET A 1 49.26 -21.96 50.04
C MET A 1 48.54 -20.68 49.65
N ASN A 2 48.39 -20.45 48.33
CA ASN A 2 47.34 -19.75 47.57
C ASN A 2 46.71 -18.44 48.10
N SER A 3 46.46 -17.37 47.33
CA SER A 3 46.67 -17.07 45.91
C SER A 3 46.60 -15.55 45.71
N ARG A 4 47.52 -15.07 44.86
CA ARG A 4 47.59 -13.82 44.08
C ARG A 4 46.34 -13.62 43.18
N GLU A 5 45.83 -12.46 42.77
CA GLU A 5 46.22 -11.03 42.75
C GLU A 5 44.97 -10.12 42.74
N LEU A 6 45.12 -8.86 43.17
CA LEU A 6 44.15 -7.79 42.95
C LEU A 6 44.89 -6.51 42.53
N THR A 7 44.65 -6.11 41.28
CA THR A 7 44.46 -4.74 40.77
C THR A 7 45.52 -3.67 41.06
N LEU A 8 46.22 -3.26 39.98
CA LEU A 8 46.94 -2.00 39.90
C LEU A 8 46.18 -1.01 39.00
N PHE A 9 45.74 0.08 39.62
CA PHE A 9 45.42 1.36 38.97
C PHE A 9 46.71 2.00 38.46
N SER A 10 46.68 2.72 37.33
CA SER A 10 47.21 4.09 37.24
C SER A 10 46.82 4.79 35.93
N ALA A 11 46.68 6.11 36.04
CA ALA A 11 46.08 7.08 35.13
C ALA A 11 47.06 7.75 34.15
N ALA A 12 46.48 8.43 33.14
CA ALA A 12 46.87 9.69 32.44
C ALA A 12 46.56 9.55 30.93
N ALA A 13 45.59 10.27 30.33
CA ALA A 13 45.62 11.68 29.90
C ALA A 13 46.83 12.00 28.98
N VAL A 14 46.76 12.67 27.82
CA VAL A 14 45.77 13.47 27.09
C VAL A 14 46.49 13.97 25.78
N PHE A 15 45.76 14.31 24.70
CA PHE A 15 46.19 14.93 23.40
C PHE A 15 47.12 14.07 22.51
N GLY A 16 47.04 14.00 21.18
CA GLY A 16 46.38 14.78 20.13
C GLY A 16 47.30 14.76 18.89
N ALA A 17 46.72 14.79 17.68
CA ALA A 17 47.32 15.05 16.36
C ALA A 17 47.65 13.87 15.42
N PHE A 18 46.77 13.75 14.42
CA PHE A 18 47.00 13.64 12.97
C PHE A 18 48.04 12.69 12.34
N ALA A 19 47.47 11.91 11.40
CA ALA A 19 48.03 11.40 10.14
C ALA A 19 48.86 10.10 10.20
N SER A 20 48.25 9.01 9.70
CA SER A 20 48.73 8.41 8.46
C SER A 20 47.66 7.53 7.81
N ALA A 21 47.57 7.66 6.49
CA ALA A 21 46.67 6.94 5.61
C ALA A 21 47.04 5.45 5.49
N MET A 22 46.09 4.68 4.97
CA MET A 22 46.07 3.22 4.85
C MET A 22 45.67 2.52 6.15
N THR A 23 44.45 1.97 6.21
CA THR A 23 44.18 0.55 5.93
C THR A 23 42.66 0.32 6.03
N ILE A 24 42.11 -0.56 5.18
CA ILE A 24 40.77 -1.17 5.27
C ILE A 24 39.57 -0.27 4.91
N ARG A 25 39.44 0.05 3.61
CA ARG A 25 38.14 0.29 2.96
C ARG A 25 37.83 -0.87 2.03
N LEU A 26 37.66 -2.06 2.60
CA LEU A 26 37.09 -3.21 1.92
C LEU A 26 35.85 -3.63 2.71
N PHE A 27 34.72 -3.67 2.00
CA PHE A 27 33.40 -4.11 2.45
C PHE A 27 32.65 -3.12 3.36
N PHE A 28 32.01 -2.11 2.79
CA PHE A 28 30.62 -1.70 3.08
C PHE A 28 30.24 -0.57 2.12
N ASN A 29 29.83 -0.95 0.91
CA ASN A 29 29.12 -0.08 -0.02
C ASN A 29 27.67 -0.55 -0.03
N PRO A 30 26.71 0.12 0.61
CA PRO A 30 25.31 -0.20 0.41
C PRO A 30 24.93 0.40 -0.95
N LYS A 31 25.19 -0.36 -2.02
CA LYS A 31 24.42 -0.16 -3.25
C LYS A 31 22.97 -0.36 -2.86
N SER A 32 22.21 0.72 -2.78
CA SER A 32 20.76 0.64 -2.92
C SER A 32 20.54 -0.11 -4.25
N ARG A 33 20.12 -1.37 -4.15
CA ARG A 33 19.55 -2.05 -5.31
C ARG A 33 18.29 -1.27 -5.64
N SER A 34 18.39 -0.35 -6.60
CA SER A 34 17.22 0.02 -7.37
C SER A 34 16.73 -1.27 -8.01
N VAL A 35 15.68 -1.86 -7.43
CA VAL A 35 14.89 -2.87 -8.14
C VAL A 35 14.32 -2.11 -9.33
N THR A 36 14.97 -2.27 -10.47
CA THR A 36 14.44 -1.83 -11.75
C THR A 36 13.13 -2.57 -11.94
N ASP A 37 12.04 -1.81 -12.00
CA ASP A 37 10.70 -2.33 -12.25
C ASP A 37 10.75 -3.19 -13.53
N PRO A 38 10.54 -4.52 -13.47
CA PRO A 38 10.75 -5.41 -14.61
C PRO A 38 9.76 -5.16 -15.76
N ASP A 39 8.81 -4.23 -15.60
CA ASP A 39 7.73 -3.98 -16.55
C ASP A 39 7.49 -2.49 -16.83
N SER A 40 8.53 -1.66 -16.79
CA SER A 40 8.47 -0.25 -17.26
C SER A 40 8.23 -0.13 -18.79
N GLY A 41 7.85 -1.22 -19.46
CA GLY A 41 7.60 -1.31 -20.89
C GLY A 41 6.15 -0.99 -21.22
N VAL A 42 5.97 -0.02 -22.12
CA VAL A 42 4.69 0.50 -22.60
C VAL A 42 3.91 -0.59 -23.34
N ASN A 43 3.05 -1.31 -22.64
CA ASN A 43 2.02 -2.16 -23.25
C ASN A 43 0.63 -1.60 -22.89
N GLY A 44 0.29 -0.49 -23.53
CA GLY A 44 -1.00 0.19 -23.38
C GLY A 44 -1.74 0.25 -24.72
N PHE A 45 -2.97 -0.24 -24.72
CA PHE A 45 -3.99 -0.11 -25.76
C PHE A 45 -3.74 -0.82 -27.12
N HIS A 46 -4.10 -2.10 -27.17
CA HIS A 46 -4.57 -2.73 -28.42
C HIS A 46 -6.02 -3.17 -28.26
N GLN A 47 -6.89 -2.70 -29.16
CA GLN A 47 -8.22 -3.29 -29.33
C GLN A 47 -8.03 -4.79 -29.58
N ARG A 48 -8.60 -5.64 -28.73
CA ARG A 48 -8.67 -7.09 -28.95
C ARG A 48 -9.33 -7.33 -30.31
N LYS A 49 -8.53 -7.52 -31.37
CA LYS A 49 -9.03 -8.08 -32.62
C LYS A 49 -9.43 -9.53 -32.36
N SER A 50 -10.51 -9.94 -33.01
CA SER A 50 -11.12 -11.26 -32.92
C SER A 50 -10.09 -12.37 -33.14
N SER A 51 -10.36 -13.48 -32.45
CA SER A 51 -9.62 -14.74 -32.37
C SER A 51 -9.08 -15.28 -33.70
N SER A 52 -7.95 -14.75 -34.19
CA SER A 52 -7.05 -15.57 -34.99
C SER A 52 -6.30 -16.50 -34.03
N SER A 53 -6.35 -17.80 -34.27
CA SER A 53 -5.54 -18.77 -33.53
C SER A 53 -4.09 -18.32 -33.59
N ARG A 54 -3.48 -18.03 -32.43
CA ARG A 54 -2.07 -17.65 -32.39
C ARG A 54 -1.20 -18.78 -32.92
N ASN A 55 -0.11 -18.42 -33.61
CA ASN A 55 0.88 -19.39 -34.03
C ASN A 55 1.51 -20.05 -32.79
N PRO A 56 1.41 -21.38 -32.61
CA PRO A 56 1.94 -22.08 -31.43
C PRO A 56 3.48 -22.05 -31.33
N PHE A 57 4.17 -21.62 -32.40
CA PHE A 57 5.62 -21.49 -32.44
C PHE A 57 6.12 -20.04 -32.30
N ASP A 58 5.22 -19.06 -32.12
CA ASP A 58 5.61 -17.67 -31.89
C ASP A 58 6.21 -17.51 -30.48
N PRO A 59 7.51 -17.14 -30.34
CA PRO A 59 8.14 -16.98 -29.04
C PRO A 59 7.81 -15.63 -28.36
N SER A 60 7.05 -14.75 -29.03
CA SER A 60 6.76 -13.41 -28.52
C SER A 60 5.78 -13.44 -27.35
N LYS A 61 5.95 -12.48 -26.43
CA LYS A 61 5.00 -12.28 -25.33
C LYS A 61 3.67 -11.78 -25.89
N ARG A 62 2.57 -12.10 -25.19
CA ARG A 62 1.25 -11.54 -25.48
C ARG A 62 1.33 -10.01 -25.52
N GLU A 63 0.63 -9.36 -26.43
CA GLU A 63 0.41 -7.91 -26.41
C GLU A 63 -0.79 -7.53 -25.51
N GLY A 64 -0.78 -6.31 -24.99
CA GLY A 64 -1.87 -5.77 -24.17
C GLY A 64 -2.14 -6.57 -22.88
N TYR A 65 -1.10 -7.11 -22.24
CA TYR A 65 -1.23 -7.64 -20.88
C TYR A 65 -1.17 -6.51 -19.85
N LEU A 66 -1.72 -6.78 -18.67
CA LEU A 66 -1.77 -5.81 -17.58
C LEU A 66 -0.37 -5.55 -17.05
N THR A 67 -0.01 -4.29 -16.89
CA THR A 67 1.11 -3.93 -16.03
C THR A 67 0.78 -4.26 -14.59
N TRP A 68 1.80 -4.37 -13.75
CA TRP A 68 1.61 -4.61 -12.32
C TRP A 68 0.76 -3.54 -11.63
N ASP A 69 1.01 -2.28 -11.95
CA ASP A 69 0.29 -1.14 -11.36
C ASP A 69 -1.20 -1.17 -11.74
N ASP A 70 -1.52 -1.38 -13.01
CA ASP A 70 -2.92 -1.51 -13.49
C ASP A 70 -3.56 -2.75 -12.85
N TYR A 71 -2.84 -3.87 -12.75
CA TYR A 71 -3.33 -5.10 -12.13
C TYR A 71 -3.69 -4.90 -10.65
N PHE A 72 -2.80 -4.34 -9.82
CA PHE A 72 -3.10 -4.19 -8.39
C PHE A 72 -4.16 -3.13 -8.12
N MET A 73 -4.20 -2.06 -8.91
CA MET A 73 -5.31 -1.11 -8.85
C MET A 73 -6.63 -1.78 -9.26
N ALA A 74 -6.62 -2.63 -10.30
CA ALA A 74 -7.79 -3.41 -10.71
C ALA A 74 -8.27 -4.35 -9.61
N ILE A 75 -7.36 -5.03 -8.90
CA ILE A 75 -7.72 -5.85 -7.73
C ILE A 75 -8.35 -4.99 -6.64
N ALA A 76 -7.85 -3.78 -6.38
CA ALA A 76 -8.47 -2.87 -5.43
C ALA A 76 -9.90 -2.48 -5.87
N PHE A 77 -10.12 -2.17 -7.15
CA PHE A 77 -11.46 -1.91 -7.70
C PHE A 77 -12.38 -3.13 -7.61
N LEU A 78 -11.92 -4.30 -8.02
CA LEU A 78 -12.69 -5.55 -7.94
C LEU A 78 -13.04 -5.89 -6.49
N SER A 79 -12.16 -5.58 -5.54
CA SER A 79 -12.43 -5.77 -4.11
C SER A 79 -13.49 -4.81 -3.59
N ALA A 80 -13.55 -3.58 -4.12
CA ALA A 80 -14.58 -2.61 -3.77
C ALA A 80 -15.99 -3.14 -4.10
N GLU A 81 -16.15 -3.95 -5.15
CA GLU A 81 -17.42 -4.59 -5.53
C GLU A 81 -17.97 -5.55 -4.46
N ARG A 82 -17.16 -5.93 -3.45
CA ARG A 82 -17.64 -6.67 -2.27
C ARG A 82 -18.27 -5.79 -1.19
N SER A 83 -18.10 -4.48 -1.25
CA SER A 83 -18.68 -3.55 -0.29
C SER A 83 -20.20 -3.54 -0.39
N LYS A 84 -20.86 -3.61 0.76
CA LYS A 84 -22.33 -3.48 0.85
C LYS A 84 -22.79 -2.04 1.11
N ASP A 85 -21.86 -1.09 1.19
CA ASP A 85 -22.21 0.32 1.36
C ASP A 85 -22.91 0.82 0.09
N PRO A 86 -24.18 1.28 0.16
CA PRO A 86 -24.92 1.68 -1.04
C PRO A 86 -24.46 3.05 -1.59
N ASN A 87 -23.61 3.78 -0.87
CA ASN A 87 -23.23 5.15 -1.22
C ASN A 87 -21.80 5.26 -1.77
N ARG A 88 -20.90 4.41 -1.30
CA ARG A 88 -19.49 4.48 -1.65
C ARG A 88 -18.80 3.14 -1.43
N GLN A 89 -18.28 2.59 -2.51
CA GLN A 89 -17.48 1.37 -2.49
C GLN A 89 -16.00 1.78 -2.64
N VAL A 90 -15.19 1.37 -1.68
CA VAL A 90 -13.74 1.59 -1.65
C VAL A 90 -13.09 0.23 -1.47
N GLY A 91 -12.01 0.00 -2.20
CA GLY A 91 -11.20 -1.20 -2.08
C GLY A 91 -9.72 -0.86 -1.98
N ALA A 92 -8.96 -1.79 -1.40
CA ALA A 92 -7.54 -1.65 -1.18
C ALA A 92 -6.82 -2.99 -1.36
N CYS A 93 -5.60 -2.93 -1.86
CA CYS A 93 -4.73 -4.07 -2.12
C CYS A 93 -3.32 -3.74 -1.61
N LEU A 94 -2.88 -4.44 -0.57
CA LEU A 94 -1.53 -4.36 -0.02
C LEU A 94 -0.64 -5.37 -0.73
N VAL A 95 0.48 -4.89 -1.26
CA VAL A 95 1.35 -5.65 -2.16
C VAL A 95 2.80 -5.51 -1.72
N SER A 96 3.51 -6.63 -1.73
CA SER A 96 4.93 -6.66 -1.40
C SER A 96 5.80 -6.01 -2.48
N GLN A 97 7.04 -5.69 -2.14
CA GLN A 97 8.05 -5.26 -3.12
C GLN A 97 8.32 -6.28 -4.24
N ASN A 98 7.99 -7.55 -4.00
CA ASN A 98 8.13 -8.65 -4.96
C ASN A 98 6.83 -8.95 -5.72
N TYR A 99 5.90 -7.98 -5.78
CA TYR A 99 4.64 -8.10 -6.55
C TYR A 99 3.70 -9.22 -6.06
N VAL A 100 3.84 -9.64 -4.79
CA VAL A 100 2.93 -10.60 -4.13
C VAL A 100 1.88 -9.85 -3.32
N ILE A 101 0.60 -10.16 -3.55
CA ILE A 101 -0.51 -9.63 -2.75
C ILE A 101 -0.39 -10.18 -1.32
N LEU A 102 -0.37 -9.27 -0.34
CA LEU A 102 -0.27 -9.59 1.07
C LEU A 102 -1.62 -9.51 1.78
N GLY A 103 -2.47 -8.57 1.37
CA GLY A 103 -3.77 -8.34 1.99
C GLY A 103 -4.70 -7.57 1.08
N ILE A 104 -5.99 -7.84 1.19
CA ILE A 104 -7.05 -7.20 0.40
C ILE A 104 -8.14 -6.72 1.35
N GLY A 105 -8.70 -5.54 1.08
CA GLY A 105 -9.76 -4.95 1.89
C GLY A 105 -10.78 -4.19 1.05
N TYR A 106 -11.98 -4.05 1.61
CA TYR A 106 -13.04 -3.17 1.14
C TYR A 106 -13.74 -2.58 2.36
N ASN A 107 -14.47 -1.47 2.20
CA ASN A 107 -15.20 -0.89 3.32
C ASN A 107 -16.44 -1.71 3.70
N GLY A 108 -16.57 -2.03 4.98
CA GLY A 108 -17.56 -2.96 5.52
C GLY A 108 -17.65 -2.85 7.05
N PHE A 109 -18.65 -3.47 7.68
CA PHE A 109 -18.68 -3.57 9.14
C PHE A 109 -17.67 -4.60 9.67
N PRO A 110 -17.32 -4.57 10.97
CA PRO A 110 -16.37 -5.50 11.56
C PRO A 110 -16.81 -6.96 11.41
N ARG A 111 -15.86 -7.89 11.45
CA ARG A 111 -16.13 -9.32 11.38
C ARG A 111 -17.10 -9.72 12.49
N GLY A 112 -18.16 -10.47 12.15
CA GLY A 112 -19.20 -10.89 13.08
C GLY A 112 -20.33 -9.88 13.30
N CYS A 113 -20.19 -8.65 12.80
CA CYS A 113 -21.29 -7.68 12.77
C CYS A 113 -22.10 -7.84 11.47
N SER A 114 -23.41 -8.10 11.58
CA SER A 114 -24.27 -8.29 10.41
C SER A 114 -24.53 -6.95 9.70
N ASP A 115 -24.36 -6.96 8.38
CA ASP A 115 -24.69 -5.81 7.50
C ASP A 115 -26.18 -5.49 7.43
N ASP A 116 -27.04 -6.37 7.94
CA ASP A 116 -28.50 -6.18 7.99
C ASP A 116 -28.96 -5.60 9.34
N LYS A 117 -28.10 -5.64 10.36
CA LYS A 117 -28.41 -5.17 11.72
C LYS A 117 -27.84 -3.79 12.04
N LEU A 118 -26.83 -3.34 11.29
CA LEU A 118 -26.19 -2.04 11.47
C LEU A 118 -26.62 -1.06 10.36
N PRO A 119 -26.73 0.25 10.67
CA PRO A 119 -27.24 1.22 9.71
C PRO A 119 -26.20 1.59 8.67
N TRP A 120 -26.58 1.52 7.38
CA TRP A 120 -25.80 2.08 6.27
C TRP A 120 -26.05 3.58 6.01
N ALA A 121 -26.98 4.18 6.77
CA ALA A 121 -27.38 5.57 6.58
C ALA A 121 -26.23 6.55 6.84
N LYS A 122 -26.16 7.63 6.06
CA LYS A 122 -25.20 8.73 6.26
C LYS A 122 -25.70 9.81 7.21
N LYS A 123 -27.01 9.86 7.46
CA LYS A 123 -27.65 10.88 8.27
C LYS A 123 -28.74 10.24 9.10
N SER A 124 -28.85 10.71 10.34
CA SER A 124 -29.94 10.37 11.23
C SER A 124 -31.00 11.47 11.19
N LYS A 125 -32.28 11.11 11.35
CA LYS A 125 -33.39 12.07 11.40
C LYS A 125 -33.35 12.95 12.66
N ASN A 126 -32.88 12.39 13.78
CA ASN A 126 -32.75 13.08 15.06
C ASN A 126 -31.30 13.52 15.36
N GLY A 127 -30.38 13.31 14.42
CA GLY A 127 -28.96 13.64 14.57
C GLY A 127 -28.16 12.62 15.38
N ASN A 128 -28.73 11.49 15.80
CA ASN A 128 -28.04 10.44 16.54
C ASN A 128 -26.96 9.75 15.67
N PRO A 129 -25.67 9.86 16.01
CA PRO A 129 -24.60 9.23 15.24
C PRO A 129 -24.72 7.69 15.16
N LEU A 130 -25.32 7.05 16.18
CA LEU A 130 -25.49 5.60 16.25
C LEU A 130 -26.50 5.06 15.22
N GLU A 131 -27.34 5.92 14.65
CA GLU A 131 -28.23 5.58 13.52
C GLU A 131 -27.54 5.75 12.16
N THR A 132 -26.24 6.06 12.15
CA THR A 132 -25.43 6.22 10.93
C THR A 132 -24.34 5.16 10.84
N LYS A 133 -23.79 4.96 9.64
CA LYS A 133 -22.70 3.99 9.43
C LYS A 133 -21.38 4.36 10.08
N TYR A 134 -21.15 5.65 10.36
CA TYR A 134 -19.82 6.19 10.66
C TYR A 134 -19.16 5.62 11.92
N PRO A 135 -19.88 5.32 13.02
CA PRO A 135 -19.27 4.67 14.19
C PRO A 135 -18.85 3.22 13.95
N TYR A 136 -19.38 2.58 12.91
CA TYR A 136 -19.28 1.12 12.73
C TYR A 136 -18.44 0.72 11.51
N VAL A 137 -18.42 1.51 10.44
CA VAL A 137 -17.76 1.12 9.19
C VAL A 137 -16.24 1.09 9.33
N CYS A 138 -15.63 -0.04 8.98
CA CYS A 138 -14.19 -0.14 8.78
C CYS A 138 -13.86 0.22 7.32
N HIS A 139 -12.84 1.05 7.14
CA HIS A 139 -12.37 1.46 5.81
C HIS A 139 -11.57 0.35 5.12
N ALA A 140 -11.45 0.45 3.79
CA ALA A 140 -10.80 -0.57 2.98
C ALA A 140 -9.31 -0.74 3.32
N GLU A 141 -8.62 0.37 3.60
CA GLU A 141 -7.20 0.42 3.96
C GLU A 141 -6.94 -0.33 5.27
N VAL A 142 -7.78 -0.08 6.27
CA VAL A 142 -7.73 -0.75 7.57
C VAL A 142 -7.97 -2.24 7.37
N ASN A 143 -8.99 -2.61 6.62
CA ASN A 143 -9.29 -4.01 6.34
C ASN A 143 -8.17 -4.70 5.54
N ALA A 144 -7.54 -4.03 4.57
CA ALA A 144 -6.42 -4.62 3.81
C ALA A 144 -5.20 -4.91 4.70
N ILE A 145 -4.89 -4.02 5.64
CA ILE A 145 -3.79 -4.20 6.61
C ILE A 145 -4.14 -5.28 7.64
N LEU A 146 -5.38 -5.32 8.14
CA LEU A 146 -5.81 -6.34 9.11
C LEU A 146 -6.01 -7.74 8.48
N ASN A 147 -6.21 -7.80 7.17
CA ASN A 147 -6.36 -9.03 6.40
C ASN A 147 -5.02 -9.54 5.82
N THR A 148 -3.87 -9.04 6.28
CA THR A 148 -2.58 -9.57 5.79
C THR A 148 -2.48 -11.07 6.07
N ASN A 149 -1.80 -11.79 5.19
CA ASN A 149 -1.48 -13.21 5.33
C ASN A 149 -0.39 -13.49 6.39
N HIS A 150 -0.42 -12.76 7.52
CA HIS A 150 0.61 -12.71 8.57
C HIS A 150 1.97 -12.14 8.12
N ALA A 151 2.10 -11.70 6.86
CA ALA A 151 3.24 -10.93 6.41
C ALA A 151 3.20 -9.49 6.98
N SER A 152 4.38 -8.90 7.13
CA SER A 152 4.52 -7.51 7.54
C SER A 152 4.11 -6.56 6.42
N ALA A 153 3.34 -5.53 6.77
CA ALA A 153 3.06 -4.39 5.89
C ALA A 153 4.25 -3.41 5.78
N ALA A 154 5.27 -3.58 6.63
CA ALA A 154 6.43 -2.70 6.67
C ALA A 154 7.22 -2.72 5.34
N GLY A 155 7.46 -1.54 4.77
CA GLY A 155 8.18 -1.37 3.51
C GLY A 155 7.39 -1.76 2.26
N GLN A 156 6.09 -2.05 2.41
CA GLN A 156 5.22 -2.52 1.31
C GLN A 156 4.38 -1.39 0.72
N ARG A 157 3.66 -1.69 -0.37
CA ARG A 157 2.88 -0.72 -1.15
C ARG A 157 1.38 -0.98 -1.00
N LEU A 158 0.61 0.07 -0.75
CA LEU A 158 -0.85 -0.01 -0.66
C LEU A 158 -1.49 0.66 -1.88
N TYR A 159 -2.20 -0.11 -2.69
CA TYR A 159 -3.08 0.40 -3.75
C TYR A 159 -4.48 0.61 -3.17
N VAL A 160 -5.09 1.77 -3.42
CA VAL A 160 -6.42 2.10 -2.89
C VAL A 160 -7.24 2.88 -3.91
N THR A 161 -8.53 2.58 -4.03
CA THR A 161 -9.38 3.24 -5.03
C THR A 161 -9.66 4.71 -4.71
N MET A 162 -9.52 5.13 -3.45
CA MET A 162 -9.75 6.49 -2.97
C MET A 162 -8.62 6.93 -2.03
N PHE A 163 -8.21 8.20 -2.10
CA PHE A 163 -7.20 8.75 -1.19
C PHE A 163 -7.59 8.52 0.28
N PRO A 164 -6.66 8.06 1.15
CA PRO A 164 -6.98 7.66 2.51
C PRO A 164 -7.34 8.85 3.42
N CYS A 165 -8.30 8.67 4.32
CA CYS A 165 -8.60 9.66 5.37
C CYS A 165 -7.48 9.71 6.43
N ASN A 166 -7.51 10.70 7.33
CA ASN A 166 -6.50 10.85 8.39
C ASN A 166 -6.40 9.63 9.32
N GLU A 167 -7.51 8.98 9.67
CA GLU A 167 -7.47 7.78 10.52
C GLU A 167 -6.81 6.61 9.79
N CYS A 168 -7.09 6.44 8.50
CA CYS A 168 -6.41 5.43 7.68
C CYS A 168 -4.92 5.76 7.51
N ALA A 169 -4.57 7.05 7.33
CA ALA A 169 -3.18 7.47 7.27
C ALA A 169 -2.39 7.12 8.54
N LYS A 170 -2.99 7.29 9.73
CA LYS A 170 -2.36 6.84 10.99
C LYS A 170 -2.08 5.34 10.97
N ILE A 171 -3.03 4.51 10.54
CA ILE A 171 -2.85 3.05 10.46
C ILE A 171 -1.79 2.67 9.42
N ILE A 172 -1.82 3.30 8.24
CA ILE A 172 -0.82 3.11 7.19
C ILE A 172 0.59 3.38 7.73
N ILE A 173 0.79 4.53 8.39
CA ILE A 173 2.07 4.92 8.98
C ILE A 173 2.50 3.92 10.06
N GLN A 174 1.63 3.62 11.02
CA GLN A 174 1.95 2.73 12.13
C GLN A 174 2.21 1.28 11.70
N SER A 175 1.64 0.85 10.58
CA SER A 175 1.88 -0.47 9.98
C SER A 175 3.20 -0.55 9.19
N GLY A 176 3.84 0.59 8.93
CA GLY A 176 5.11 0.69 8.21
C GLY A 176 5.00 0.64 6.68
N VAL A 177 3.79 0.75 6.12
CA VAL A 177 3.60 0.88 4.65
C VAL A 177 4.43 2.05 4.13
N SER A 178 5.22 1.84 3.08
CA SER A 178 6.15 2.86 2.55
C SER A 178 5.62 3.64 1.35
N GLU A 179 4.60 3.12 0.65
CA GLU A 179 4.02 3.77 -0.51
C GLU A 179 2.50 3.61 -0.57
N VAL A 180 1.78 4.69 -0.86
CA VAL A 180 0.34 4.69 -1.15
C VAL A 180 0.11 5.12 -2.60
N ILE A 181 -0.54 4.25 -3.35
CA ILE A 181 -0.94 4.46 -4.74
C ILE A 181 -2.46 4.58 -4.77
N TYR A 182 -3.01 5.74 -5.11
CA TYR A 182 -4.45 5.98 -5.08
C TYR A 182 -5.03 6.34 -6.44
N PHE A 183 -6.33 6.10 -6.66
CA PHE A 183 -6.99 6.47 -7.92
C PHE A 183 -7.81 7.76 -7.84
N VAL A 184 -8.81 7.80 -6.97
CA VAL A 184 -9.68 8.96 -6.76
C VAL A 184 -9.04 9.93 -5.78
N GLU A 185 -8.75 11.13 -6.26
CA GLU A 185 -8.30 12.26 -5.44
C GLU A 185 -9.44 12.77 -4.55
N LYS A 186 -9.09 13.28 -3.37
CA LYS A 186 -10.01 14.02 -2.51
C LYS A 186 -9.64 15.49 -2.50
N ARG A 187 -10.64 16.37 -2.60
CA ARG A 187 -10.42 17.81 -2.66
C ARG A 187 -9.72 18.29 -1.39
N LEU A 188 -8.67 19.08 -1.57
CA LEU A 188 -7.87 19.68 -0.51
C LEU A 188 -8.18 21.17 -0.35
N ASP A 189 -9.36 21.61 -0.79
CA ASP A 189 -9.82 23.00 -0.76
C ASP A 189 -10.19 23.50 0.66
N GLY A 190 -9.69 22.82 1.70
CA GLY A 190 -9.90 23.16 3.11
C GLY A 190 -11.25 22.71 3.68
N SER A 191 -12.20 22.28 2.84
CA SER A 191 -13.53 21.84 3.29
C SER A 191 -13.52 20.47 3.97
N ASP A 192 -12.51 19.63 3.69
CA ASP A 192 -12.40 18.28 4.22
C ASP A 192 -11.09 18.11 5.03
N THR A 193 -11.15 18.53 6.29
CA THR A 193 -10.02 18.55 7.23
C THR A 193 -9.36 17.18 7.40
N ALA A 194 -10.12 16.09 7.22
CA ALA A 194 -9.60 14.72 7.30
C ALA A 194 -8.55 14.45 6.21
N TYR A 195 -8.76 14.90 4.97
CA TYR A 195 -7.80 14.64 3.89
C TYR A 195 -6.61 15.61 3.94
N VAL A 196 -6.82 16.86 4.37
CA VAL A 196 -5.69 17.79 4.63
C VAL A 196 -4.77 17.24 5.72
N ALA A 197 -5.34 16.74 6.82
CA ALA A 197 -4.57 16.08 7.87
C ALA A 197 -3.88 14.81 7.37
N SER A 198 -4.55 14.01 6.54
CA SER A 198 -3.98 12.81 5.91
C SER A 198 -2.71 13.13 5.10
N HIS A 199 -2.78 14.12 4.19
CA HIS A 199 -1.60 14.55 3.42
C HIS A 199 -0.45 15.01 4.32
N LYS A 200 -0.76 15.80 5.36
CA LYS A 200 0.25 16.27 6.32
C LYS A 200 0.91 15.11 7.06
N LEU A 201 0.12 14.14 7.54
CA LEU A 201 0.63 12.96 8.24
C LEU A 201 1.52 12.10 7.34
N LEU A 202 1.05 11.74 6.14
CA LEU A 202 1.79 10.90 5.20
C LEU A 202 3.10 11.57 4.77
N SER A 203 3.07 12.89 4.52
CA SER A 203 4.26 13.68 4.18
C SER A 203 5.28 13.72 5.32
N LEU A 204 4.84 14.03 6.55
CA LEU A 204 5.73 14.06 7.72
C LEU A 204 6.36 12.71 8.04
N ALA A 205 5.63 11.61 7.79
CA ALA A 205 6.13 10.26 7.97
C ALA A 205 7.01 9.75 6.82
N GLY A 206 7.19 10.54 5.75
CA GLY A 206 7.98 10.15 4.58
C GLY A 206 7.35 9.04 3.74
N ILE A 207 6.03 8.86 3.80
CA ILE A 207 5.33 7.90 2.95
C ILE A 207 5.31 8.43 1.51
N LYS A 208 5.74 7.60 0.55
CA LYS A 208 5.63 7.97 -0.86
C LYS A 208 4.16 7.90 -1.27
N VAL A 209 3.65 8.97 -1.86
CA VAL A 209 2.24 9.05 -2.26
C VAL A 209 2.17 9.45 -3.73
N ARG A 210 1.43 8.68 -4.53
CA ARG A 210 1.21 9.02 -5.94
C ARG A 210 -0.16 8.58 -6.43
N ARG A 211 -0.70 9.35 -7.37
CA ARG A 211 -1.90 8.97 -8.10
C ARG A 211 -1.54 7.93 -9.16
N HIS A 212 -2.32 6.85 -9.23
CA HIS A 212 -2.22 5.86 -10.31
C HIS A 212 -2.64 6.50 -11.64
N GLN A 213 -1.86 6.23 -12.68
CA GLN A 213 -2.14 6.65 -14.05
C GLN A 213 -2.38 5.38 -14.87
N PRO A 214 -3.64 4.99 -15.08
CA PRO A 214 -3.93 3.72 -15.75
C PRO A 214 -3.52 3.79 -17.23
N LEU A 215 -2.89 2.72 -17.73
CA LEU A 215 -2.57 2.61 -19.16
C LEU A 215 -3.76 2.13 -19.98
N MET A 216 -4.76 1.54 -19.32
CA MET A 216 -6.01 1.09 -19.93
C MET A 216 -7.22 1.75 -19.27
N LYS A 217 -8.25 2.07 -20.05
CA LYS A 217 -9.48 2.69 -19.54
C LYS A 217 -10.37 1.72 -18.77
N GLU A 218 -10.28 0.42 -19.09
CA GLU A 218 -11.18 -0.61 -18.57
C GLU A 218 -10.47 -1.98 -18.59
N ILE A 219 -10.86 -2.84 -17.65
CA ILE A 219 -10.48 -4.26 -17.60
C ILE A 219 -11.76 -5.08 -17.56
N SER A 220 -11.98 -5.91 -18.59
CA SER A 220 -13.16 -6.78 -18.69
C SER A 220 -12.81 -8.20 -18.23
N ILE A 221 -13.60 -8.73 -17.30
CA ILE A 221 -13.53 -10.12 -16.83
C ILE A 221 -14.75 -10.85 -17.37
N LYS A 222 -14.54 -11.88 -18.21
CA LYS A 222 -15.60 -12.65 -18.85
C LYS A 222 -15.51 -14.11 -18.43
N PHE A 223 -16.55 -14.61 -17.77
CA PHE A 223 -16.55 -15.98 -17.22
C PHE A 223 -16.71 -17.08 -18.28
N GLU A 224 -17.24 -16.75 -19.45
CA GLU A 224 -17.52 -17.70 -20.54
C GLU A 224 -16.36 -17.83 -21.54
N GLU A 225 -15.29 -17.03 -21.40
CA GLU A 225 -14.11 -17.09 -22.29
C GLU A 225 -12.99 -17.92 -21.62
N LEU A 226 -12.88 -19.21 -21.99
CA LEU A 226 -11.68 -20.05 -21.81
C LEU A 226 -11.47 -20.97 -23.03
#